data_AF-A0A809PP03-F1
#
_entry.id   AF-A0A809PP03-F1
#
_cell.length_a   1.000
_cell.length_b   1.000
_cell.length_c   1.000
_cell.angle_alpha   90.00
_cell.angle_beta   90.00
_cell.angle_gamma   90.00
#
_symmetry.space_group_name_H-M   'P 1'
#
loop_
_entity.id
_entity.type
_entity.pdbx_description
1 polymer ?
#
loop_
_entity_poly.entity_id
_entity_poly.type
_entity_poly.pdbx_seq_one_letter_code
_entity_poly.pdbx_strand_id
1 'polypeptide(L)'
;MIVPFALVDTGLRWHVRAFDRKSSEFRDFVVTRIEAPTLVDEEPKANERPENDIQWTRIVELDLVPPPRLARPEIIRMDYGMADSSIRMRVRAAFADNMLLRWSVDASPDHSLREEQYRLWLSDPLALYGVENAKLAPGYQAPAAKTAHK
;
A
#
# COMPACT_ATOMS: atom_id res chain seq x y z
N MET A 1 -2.19 23.14 -9.19
CA MET A 1 -3.61 22.76 -9.33
C MET A 1 -3.64 21.25 -9.38
N ILE A 2 -4.54 20.65 -8.60
CA ILE A 2 -4.73 19.20 -8.57
C ILE A 2 -6.10 18.87 -9.15
N VAL A 3 -6.23 17.68 -9.74
CA VAL A 3 -7.50 17.11 -10.20
C VAL A 3 -7.83 15.94 -9.28
N PRO A 4 -8.56 16.18 -8.18
CA PRO A 4 -8.88 15.15 -7.21
C PRO A 4 -9.96 14.21 -7.74
N PHE A 5 -9.86 12.91 -7.41
CA PHE A 5 -10.86 11.93 -7.85
C PHE A 5 -11.21 10.87 -6.81
N ALA A 6 -10.44 10.73 -5.74
CA ALA A 6 -10.78 9.79 -4.67
C ALA A 6 -10.38 10.33 -3.30
N LEU A 7 -11.23 10.05 -2.32
CA LEU A 7 -10.96 10.28 -0.91
C LEU A 7 -10.58 8.94 -0.26
N VAL A 8 -9.53 8.96 0.56
CA VAL A 8 -8.91 7.76 1.13
C VAL A 8 -8.66 7.96 2.61
N ASP A 9 -9.09 7.02 3.43
CA ASP A 9 -8.76 6.96 4.86
C ASP A 9 -7.61 5.96 5.08
N THR A 10 -6.49 6.45 5.61
CA THR A 10 -5.33 5.60 5.97
C THR A 10 -5.42 5.06 7.39
N GLY A 11 -6.46 5.43 8.15
CA GLY A 11 -6.60 5.17 9.59
C GLY A 11 -5.84 6.17 10.47
N LEU A 12 -4.95 6.98 9.88
CA LEU A 12 -4.27 8.08 10.58
C LEU A 12 -4.77 9.45 10.10
N ARG A 13 -4.93 9.63 8.79
CA ARG A 13 -5.36 10.88 8.17
C ARG A 13 -6.20 10.60 6.94
N TRP A 14 -7.03 11.56 6.57
CA TRP A 14 -7.68 11.58 5.26
C TRP A 14 -6.73 12.12 4.20
N HIS A 15 -6.66 11.40 3.09
CA HIS A 15 -5.90 11.76 1.90
C HIS A 15 -6.85 11.91 0.71
N VAL A 16 -6.50 12.79 -0.22
CA VAL A 16 -7.12 12.84 -1.55
C VAL A 16 -6.10 12.36 -2.57
N ARG A 17 -6.49 11.36 -3.38
CA ARG A 17 -5.74 10.94 -4.56
C ARG A 17 -6.12 11.86 -5.71
N ALA A 18 -5.12 12.44 -6.37
CA ALA A 18 -5.31 13.43 -7.41
C ALA A 18 -4.21 13.39 -8.46
N PHE A 19 -4.51 13.84 -9.68
CA PHE A 19 -3.48 14.21 -10.64
C PHE A 19 -2.96 15.61 -10.32
N ASP A 20 -1.66 15.76 -10.07
CA ASP A 20 -1.03 17.05 -9.85
C ASP A 20 -0.53 17.63 -11.18
N ARG A 21 -1.20 18.66 -11.68
CA ARG A 21 -0.83 19.31 -12.94
C ARG A 21 0.55 19.99 -12.88
N LYS A 22 1.08 20.28 -11.68
CA LYS A 22 2.40 20.88 -11.53
C LYS A 22 3.52 19.87 -11.80
N SER A 23 3.39 18.67 -11.25
CA SER A 23 4.37 17.58 -11.42
C SER A 23 4.02 16.61 -12.55
N SER A 24 2.81 16.71 -13.11
CA SER A 24 2.25 15.82 -14.14
C SER A 24 2.21 14.34 -13.73
N GLU A 25 1.85 14.08 -12.48
CA GLU A 25 1.75 12.72 -11.94
C GLU A 25 0.64 12.59 -10.88
N PHE A 26 0.27 11.35 -10.59
CA PHE A 26 -0.73 11.03 -9.58
C PHE A 26 -0.12 10.94 -8.18
N ARG A 27 -0.70 11.68 -7.23
CA ARG A 27 -0.17 11.80 -5.85
C ARG A 27 -1.29 11.82 -4.83
N ASP A 28 -0.92 11.56 -3.58
CA ASP A 28 -1.78 11.69 -2.42
C ASP A 28 -1.51 12.98 -1.65
N PHE A 29 -2.56 13.72 -1.33
CA PHE A 29 -2.50 14.97 -0.57
C PHE A 29 -3.26 14.83 0.73
N VAL A 30 -2.64 15.21 1.85
CA VAL A 30 -3.32 15.22 3.15
C VAL A 30 -4.39 16.32 3.14
N VAL A 31 -5.65 15.96 3.39
CA VAL A 31 -6.80 16.88 3.29
C VAL A 31 -6.65 18.08 4.21
N THR A 32 -6.11 17.89 5.42
CA THR A 32 -5.93 18.97 6.41
C THR A 32 -4.88 20.02 6.02
N ARG A 33 -4.14 19.83 4.91
CA ARG A 33 -3.17 20.80 4.38
C ARG A 33 -3.70 21.56 3.17
N ILE A 34 -4.94 21.31 2.75
CA ILE A 34 -5.59 22.03 1.65
C ILE A 34 -6.36 23.20 2.25
N GLU A 35 -5.77 24.39 2.18
CA GLU A 35 -6.34 25.60 2.75
C GLU A 35 -7.04 26.43 1.67
N ALA A 36 -8.28 26.85 1.96
CA ALA A 36 -9.10 27.72 1.08
C ALA A 36 -9.07 27.34 -0.42
N PRO A 37 -9.40 26.08 -0.79
CA PRO A 37 -9.39 25.68 -2.20
C PRO A 37 -10.43 26.45 -2.99
N THR A 38 -10.04 26.93 -4.17
CA THR A 38 -10.97 27.51 -5.15
C THR A 38 -11.31 26.45 -6.19
N LEU A 39 -12.60 26.22 -6.43
CA LEU A 39 -13.05 25.32 -7.49
C LEU A 39 -12.85 26.00 -8.85
N VAL A 40 -12.34 25.23 -9.81
CA VAL A 40 -12.21 25.66 -11.20
C VAL A 40 -13.20 24.84 -12.01
N ASP A 41 -14.05 25.50 -12.79
CA ASP A 41 -15.00 24.86 -13.70
C ASP A 41 -14.27 24.43 -14.97
N GLU A 42 -13.49 23.35 -14.85
CA GLU A 42 -12.70 22.77 -15.93
C GLU A 42 -12.76 21.24 -15.83
N GLU A 43 -13.04 20.59 -16.96
CA GLU A 43 -13.04 19.13 -17.04
C GLU A 43 -11.61 18.55 -17.01
N PRO A 44 -11.40 17.41 -16.32
CA PRO A 44 -10.14 16.67 -16.37
C PRO A 44 -9.75 16.30 -17.80
N LYS A 45 -8.49 16.55 -18.17
CA LYS A 45 -7.94 16.05 -19.44
C LYS A 45 -7.88 14.53 -19.44
N ALA A 46 -7.83 13.92 -20.62
CA ALA A 46 -7.83 12.46 -20.76
C ALA A 46 -6.76 11.77 -19.91
N ASN A 47 -5.54 12.31 -19.82
CA ASN A 47 -4.42 11.77 -19.04
C ASN A 47 -4.51 12.03 -17.53
N GLU A 48 -5.43 12.89 -17.08
CA GLU A 48 -5.60 13.26 -15.67
C GLU A 48 -6.66 12.39 -14.98
N ARG A 49 -7.31 11.51 -15.74
CA ARG A 49 -8.40 10.65 -15.27
C ARG A 49 -7.88 9.44 -14.48
N PRO A 50 -8.66 8.91 -13.51
CA PRO A 50 -8.25 7.82 -12.64
C PRO A 50 -7.79 6.57 -13.39
N GLU A 51 -8.33 6.31 -14.58
CA GLU A 51 -7.99 5.15 -15.41
C GLU A 51 -6.53 5.18 -15.89
N ASN A 52 -5.89 6.35 -15.89
CA ASN A 52 -4.48 6.51 -16.27
C ASN A 52 -3.54 6.42 -15.06
N ASP A 53 -4.07 6.33 -13.84
CA ASP A 53 -3.29 6.07 -12.65
C ASP A 53 -3.11 4.56 -12.48
N ILE A 54 -1.95 4.05 -12.92
CA ILE A 54 -1.62 2.62 -12.83
C ILE A 54 -1.64 2.14 -11.38
N GLN A 55 -1.14 2.94 -10.43
CA GLN A 55 -1.12 2.56 -9.01
C GLN A 55 -2.53 2.52 -8.43
N TRP A 56 -3.42 3.40 -8.88
CA TRP A 56 -4.82 3.37 -8.47
C TRP A 56 -5.59 2.21 -9.09
N THR A 57 -5.48 2.01 -10.40
CA THR A 57 -6.26 1.01 -11.14
C THR A 57 -5.85 -0.43 -10.83
N ARG A 58 -4.56 -0.66 -10.52
CA ARG A 58 -4.05 -1.98 -10.17
C ARG A 58 -4.50 -2.41 -8.78
N ILE A 59 -5.13 -3.58 -8.72
CA ILE A 59 -5.37 -4.30 -7.47
C ILE A 59 -4.22 -5.27 -7.21
N VAL A 60 -3.70 -5.24 -5.99
CA VAL A 60 -2.71 -6.17 -5.47
C VAL A 60 -3.41 -7.09 -4.46
N GLU A 61 -3.15 -8.38 -4.58
CA GLU A 61 -3.58 -9.36 -3.59
C GLU A 61 -2.45 -9.57 -2.59
N LEU A 62 -2.72 -9.29 -1.32
CA LEU A 62 -1.79 -9.47 -0.22
C LEU A 62 -2.27 -10.66 0.60
N ASP A 63 -1.39 -11.65 0.76
CA ASP A 63 -1.65 -12.84 1.56
C ASP A 63 -0.86 -12.73 2.86
N LEU A 64 -1.57 -12.49 3.96
CA LEU A 64 -0.98 -12.21 5.27
C LEU A 64 -1.09 -13.44 6.15
N VAL A 65 0.04 -13.88 6.69
CA VAL A 65 0.14 -15.09 7.52
C VAL A 65 0.79 -14.77 8.87
N PRO A 66 0.55 -15.59 9.92
CA PRO A 66 1.37 -15.52 11.11
C PRO A 66 2.85 -15.78 10.77
N PRO A 67 3.81 -15.00 11.33
CA PRO A 67 5.23 -15.24 11.12
C PRO A 67 5.63 -16.67 11.52
N PRO A 68 6.44 -17.39 10.72
CA PRO A 68 6.83 -18.78 11.00
C PRO A 68 7.55 -18.97 12.35
N ARG A 69 8.18 -17.91 12.86
CA ARG A 69 8.89 -17.91 14.15
C ARG A 69 7.97 -18.04 15.37
N LEU A 70 6.67 -17.83 15.24
CA LEU A 70 5.75 -17.85 16.37
C LEU A 70 5.45 -19.30 16.79
N ALA A 71 5.66 -19.61 18.07
CA ALA A 71 5.40 -20.95 18.62
C ALA A 71 3.91 -21.32 18.64
N ARG A 72 3.02 -20.32 18.65
CA ARG A 72 1.56 -20.47 18.78
C ARG A 72 0.81 -19.63 17.73
N PRO A 73 0.94 -19.96 16.43
CA PRO A 73 0.36 -19.16 15.34
C PRO A 73 -1.18 -19.14 15.37
N GLU A 74 -1.82 -20.12 16.02
CA GLU A 74 -3.27 -20.15 16.19
C GLU A 74 -3.82 -19.00 17.04
N ILE A 75 -3.02 -18.44 17.96
CA ILE A 75 -3.42 -17.25 18.72
C ILE A 75 -3.61 -16.07 17.76
N ILE A 76 -2.65 -15.87 16.86
CA ILE A 76 -2.74 -14.82 15.83
C ILE A 76 -3.90 -15.10 14.88
N ARG A 77 -4.11 -16.35 14.48
CA ARG A 77 -5.27 -16.70 13.65
C ARG A 77 -6.59 -16.32 14.33
N MET A 78 -6.72 -16.55 15.64
CA MET A 78 -7.89 -16.17 16.41
C MET A 78 -8.04 -14.64 16.53
N ASP A 79 -6.97 -13.93 16.88
CA ASP A 79 -6.97 -12.47 17.05
C ASP A 79 -7.41 -11.73 15.78
N TYR A 80 -7.03 -12.26 14.62
CA TYR A 80 -7.36 -11.68 13.33
C TYR A 80 -8.57 -12.34 12.64
N GLY A 81 -9.25 -13.30 13.30
CA GLY A 81 -10.41 -13.97 12.73
C GLY A 81 -10.13 -14.70 11.42
N MET A 82 -8.93 -15.29 11.27
CA MET A 82 -8.56 -16.02 10.06
C MET A 82 -9.44 -17.28 9.94
N ALA A 83 -10.23 -17.36 8.86
CA ALA A 83 -11.01 -18.57 8.55
C ALA A 83 -10.11 -19.72 8.07
N ASP A 84 -9.05 -19.37 7.33
CA ASP A 84 -8.03 -20.29 6.81
C ASP A 84 -6.66 -20.02 7.49
N SER A 85 -5.56 -20.43 6.85
CA SER A 85 -4.20 -20.17 7.32
C SER A 85 -3.71 -18.73 7.09
N SER A 86 -4.47 -17.91 6.37
CA SER A 86 -4.08 -16.55 5.97
C SER A 86 -5.26 -15.58 5.90
N ILE A 87 -4.93 -14.29 5.85
CA ILE A 87 -5.87 -13.21 5.50
C ILE A 87 -5.51 -12.75 4.10
N ARG A 88 -6.43 -12.96 3.16
CA ARG A 88 -6.29 -12.41 1.82
C ARG A 88 -6.93 -11.04 1.75
N MET A 89 -6.15 -10.04 1.36
CA MET A 89 -6.59 -8.67 1.18
C MET A 89 -6.41 -8.24 -0.26
N ARG A 90 -7.43 -7.57 -0.80
CA ARG A 90 -7.35 -6.91 -2.11
C ARG A 90 -7.29 -5.42 -1.90
N VAL A 91 -6.16 -4.82 -2.24
CA VAL A 91 -5.92 -3.38 -2.07
C VAL A 91 -5.47 -2.76 -3.39
N ARG A 92 -5.75 -1.48 -3.61
CA ARG A 92 -5.13 -0.76 -4.73
C ARG A 92 -3.64 -0.59 -4.44
N ALA A 93 -2.78 -0.73 -5.45
CA ALA A 93 -1.33 -0.58 -5.29
C ALA A 93 -0.98 0.77 -4.63
N ALA A 94 -1.70 1.84 -4.97
CA ALA A 94 -1.56 3.16 -4.37
C ALA A 94 -1.68 3.21 -2.83
N PHE A 95 -2.22 2.17 -2.15
CA PHE A 95 -2.39 2.15 -0.69
C PHE A 95 -1.84 0.90 0.00
N ALA A 96 -1.12 0.06 -0.72
CA ALA A 96 -0.59 -1.18 -0.15
C ALA A 96 0.36 -0.90 1.03
N ASP A 97 1.19 0.12 0.92
CA ASP A 97 2.08 0.58 1.99
C ASP A 97 1.36 0.96 3.29
N ASN A 98 0.29 1.75 3.18
CA ASN A 98 -0.50 2.24 4.30
C ASN A 98 -1.19 1.07 4.99
N MET A 99 -1.69 0.10 4.23
CA MET A 99 -2.27 -1.11 4.78
C MET A 99 -1.23 -1.93 5.56
N LEU A 100 -0.06 -2.17 4.95
CA LEU A 100 1.02 -2.94 5.58
C LEU A 100 1.57 -2.26 6.83
N LEU A 101 1.72 -0.92 6.80
CA LEU A 101 2.10 -0.12 7.96
C LEU A 101 1.05 -0.19 9.07
N ARG A 102 -0.23 0.05 8.74
CA ARG A 102 -1.32 0.06 9.73
C ARG A 102 -1.48 -1.27 10.44
N TRP A 103 -1.30 -2.37 9.72
CA TRP A 103 -1.40 -3.72 10.26
C TRP A 103 -0.09 -4.24 10.83
N SER A 104 0.97 -3.42 10.84
CA SER A 104 2.31 -3.81 11.26
C SER A 104 2.72 -5.14 10.63
N VAL A 105 2.59 -5.22 9.31
CA VAL A 105 2.96 -6.42 8.54
C VAL A 105 4.44 -6.34 8.23
N ASP A 106 5.16 -7.41 8.54
CA ASP A 106 6.51 -7.62 8.02
C ASP A 106 6.44 -7.95 6.52
N ALA A 107 6.99 -7.08 5.68
CA ALA A 107 7.09 -7.26 4.24
C ALA A 107 8.50 -7.69 3.78
N SER A 108 9.36 -8.12 4.71
CA SER A 108 10.66 -8.69 4.38
C SER A 108 10.51 -10.07 3.73
N PRO A 109 11.36 -10.42 2.74
CA PRO A 109 11.32 -11.75 2.13
C PRO A 109 11.64 -12.90 3.09
N ASP A 110 12.37 -12.60 4.15
CA ASP A 110 12.92 -13.55 5.11
C ASP A 110 12.29 -13.44 6.51
N HIS A 111 11.13 -12.78 6.63
CA HIS A 111 10.41 -12.61 7.90
C HIS A 111 11.31 -12.15 9.05
N SER A 112 12.19 -11.19 8.75
CA SER A 112 13.30 -10.76 9.60
C SER A 112 12.89 -9.81 10.72
N LEU A 113 11.70 -9.19 10.68
CA LEU A 113 11.23 -8.31 11.74
C LEU A 113 10.73 -9.13 12.95
N ARG A 114 11.28 -8.81 14.13
CA ARG A 114 11.11 -9.63 15.35
C ARG A 114 10.33 -8.95 16.47
N GLU A 115 10.16 -7.64 16.36
CA GLU A 115 9.44 -6.81 17.32
C GLU A 115 8.00 -7.29 17.49
N GLU A 116 7.43 -7.05 18.67
CA GLU A 116 6.14 -7.63 19.06
C GLU A 116 4.96 -7.10 18.24
N GLN A 117 5.07 -5.92 17.63
CA GLN A 117 4.02 -5.39 16.76
C GLN A 117 3.88 -6.18 15.46
N TYR A 118 4.95 -6.85 14.99
CA TYR A 118 4.95 -7.60 13.73
C TYR A 118 4.37 -8.99 13.93
N ARG A 119 3.04 -9.05 14.05
CA ARG A 119 2.26 -10.28 14.23
C ARG A 119 1.79 -10.90 12.92
N LEU A 120 1.97 -10.20 11.80
CA LEU A 120 1.66 -10.65 10.46
C LEU A 120 2.89 -10.52 9.56
N TRP A 121 2.99 -11.42 8.58
CA TRP A 121 4.02 -11.43 7.55
C TRP A 121 3.35 -11.56 6.18
N LEU A 122 3.87 -10.83 5.19
CA LEU A 122 3.45 -10.96 3.80
C LEU A 122 4.10 -12.21 3.19
N SER A 123 3.30 -13.24 2.92
CA SER A 123 3.81 -14.55 2.48
C SER A 123 4.52 -14.50 1.12
N ASP A 124 4.13 -13.56 0.25
CA ASP A 124 4.76 -13.29 -1.04
C ASP A 124 5.09 -11.79 -1.22
N PRO A 125 6.34 -11.36 -0.95
CA PRO A 125 6.77 -9.99 -1.21
C PRO A 125 6.70 -9.58 -2.68
N LEU A 126 6.71 -10.52 -3.64
CA LEU A 126 6.59 -10.20 -5.06
C LEU A 126 5.22 -9.64 -5.43
N ALA A 127 4.20 -9.83 -4.57
CA ALA A 127 2.92 -9.13 -4.69
C ALA A 127 3.11 -7.60 -4.79
N LEU A 128 4.16 -7.05 -4.16
CA LEU A 128 4.51 -5.63 -4.18
C LEU A 128 5.37 -5.21 -5.39
N TYR A 129 5.69 -6.11 -6.31
CA TYR A 129 6.46 -5.74 -7.50
C TYR A 129 5.78 -4.63 -8.29
N GLY A 130 6.48 -3.53 -8.56
CA GLY A 130 5.92 -2.36 -9.29
C GLY A 130 4.94 -1.50 -8.49
N VAL A 131 4.79 -1.77 -7.18
CA VAL A 131 4.09 -0.87 -6.25
C VAL A 131 5.05 0.22 -5.82
N GLU A 132 4.82 1.45 -6.24
CA GLU A 132 5.78 2.56 -6.09
C GLU A 132 6.08 2.94 -4.64
N ASN A 133 5.08 2.81 -3.77
CA ASN A 133 5.17 3.15 -2.36
C ASN A 133 5.54 1.95 -1.47
N ALA A 134 5.77 0.74 -2.02
CA ALA A 134 6.14 -0.44 -1.25
C ALA A 134 7.38 -0.23 -0.35
N LYS A 135 8.27 0.69 -0.72
CA LYS A 135 9.42 1.14 0.08
C LYS A 135 9.07 1.69 1.48
N LEU A 136 7.81 2.05 1.71
CA LEU A 136 7.33 2.51 3.01
C LEU A 136 6.80 1.36 3.88
N ALA A 137 6.59 0.16 3.32
CA ALA A 137 6.15 -0.99 4.09
C ALA A 137 7.28 -1.51 5.00
N PRO A 138 6.98 -1.95 6.23
CA PRO A 138 7.99 -2.45 7.16
C PRO A 138 8.77 -3.63 6.57
N GLY A 139 10.10 -3.58 6.64
CA GLY A 139 10.94 -4.70 6.20
C GLY A 139 11.01 -4.91 4.69
N TYR A 140 10.29 -4.12 3.88
CA TYR A 140 10.31 -4.27 2.44
C TYR A 140 11.73 -4.14 1.87
N GLN A 141 12.08 -5.10 1.02
CA GLN A 141 13.32 -5.07 0.25
C GLN A 141 12.97 -5.13 -1.24
N ALA A 142 13.49 -4.18 -2.01
CA ALA A 142 13.33 -4.22 -3.45
C ALA A 142 13.94 -5.52 -4.00
N PRO A 143 13.23 -6.25 -4.89
CA PRO A 143 13.80 -7.43 -5.52
C PRO A 143 15.14 -7.07 -6.18
N ALA A 144 16.22 -7.74 -5.78
CA ALA A 144 17.52 -7.51 -6.40
C ALA A 144 17.39 -7.77 -7.91
N ALA A 145 17.72 -6.79 -8.74
CA ALA A 145 17.91 -7.03 -10.16
C ALA A 145 19.00 -8.10 -10.27
N LYS A 146 18.67 -9.28 -10.79
CA LYS A 146 19.68 -10.30 -11.07
C LYS A 146 20.70 -9.66 -12.02
N THR A 147 21.87 -9.30 -11.50
CA THR A 147 23.03 -9.00 -12.34
C THR A 147 23.35 -10.30 -13.06
N ALA A 148 22.90 -10.40 -14.31
CA ALA A 148 23.33 -11.45 -15.21
C ALA A 148 24.85 -11.33 -15.33
N HIS A 149 25.58 -12.22 -14.63
CA HIS A 149 26.99 -12.42 -14.92
C HIS A 149 27.07 -12.98 -16.34
N LYS A 150 27.66 -12.17 -17.23
CA LYS A 150 28.20 -12.62 -18.51
C LYS A 150 29.43 -13.49 -18.27
#